data_AF-A0A2S0L779-F1
#
_entry.id   AF-A0A2S0L779-F1
#
_cell.length_a   1.000
_cell.length_b   1.000
_cell.length_c   1.000
_cell.angle_alpha   90.00
_cell.angle_beta   90.00
_cell.angle_gamma   90.00
#
_symmetry.space_group_name_H-M   'P 1'
#
loop_
_entity.id
_entity.type
_entity.pdbx_description
1 polymer ?
#
loop_
_entity_poly.entity_id
_entity_poly.type
_entity_poly.pdbx_seq_one_letter_code
_entity_poly.pdbx_strand_id
1 'polypeptide(L)'
;MQYPKQIQTLKTQLALPLQKAKTLLEQTAGDIPAAIALYHQENIATIMAETECEHWEAENVYERFSQNVEKAVKHIFSTSLTISVEDKRDTTERGMGYLISALDANLNNLSKRSIFIPIEDFDKYLLKNFKSVFPLYQPQCNKVENYFNCTTSNVFDSTTCRKIIAQLRQHTFTDDKVKIFIQKVIANLEEKLLTCAYIEVYGNI
;
A
#
# COMPACT_ATOMS: atom_id res chain seq x y z
N MET A 1 -3.88 -19.63 38.71
CA MET A 1 -3.06 -18.68 37.91
C MET A 1 -1.66 -19.25 37.84
N GLN A 2 -1.21 -19.78 36.69
CA GLN A 2 -0.05 -20.69 36.63
C GLN A 2 1.33 -20.01 36.55
N TYR A 3 1.43 -18.69 36.30
CA TYR A 3 2.73 -18.05 36.01
C TYR A 3 2.93 -16.63 36.59
N PRO A 4 2.71 -16.39 37.90
CA PRO A 4 2.74 -15.03 38.47
C PRO A 4 4.08 -14.30 38.27
N LYS A 5 5.22 -15.02 38.32
CA LYS A 5 6.55 -14.45 38.10
C LYS A 5 6.77 -14.10 36.63
N GLN A 6 6.41 -15.01 35.71
CA GLN A 6 6.57 -14.82 34.28
C GLN A 6 5.68 -13.68 33.75
N ILE A 7 4.47 -13.53 34.30
CA ILE A 7 3.57 -12.40 33.98
C ILE A 7 4.27 -11.08 34.29
N GLN A 8 4.90 -10.96 35.46
CA GLN A 8 5.60 -9.74 35.83
C GLN A 8 6.81 -9.48 34.91
N THR A 9 7.58 -10.53 34.58
CA THR A 9 8.70 -10.42 33.63
C THR A 9 8.25 -9.89 32.27
N LEU A 10 7.23 -10.48 31.65
CA LEU A 10 6.73 -10.04 30.33
C LEU A 10 6.19 -8.61 30.37
N LYS A 11 5.42 -8.26 31.39
CA LYS A 11 4.88 -6.90 31.54
C LYS A 11 5.99 -5.86 31.62
N THR A 12 7.08 -6.16 32.32
CA THR A 12 8.21 -5.23 32.44
C THR A 12 9.03 -5.16 31.15
N GLN A 13 9.31 -6.29 30.49
CA GLN A 13 10.13 -6.31 29.28
C GLN A 13 9.43 -5.69 28.06
N LEU A 14 8.13 -5.95 27.90
CA LEU A 14 7.37 -5.55 26.72
C LEU A 14 6.37 -4.41 26.99
N ALA A 15 6.36 -3.86 28.21
CA ALA A 15 5.42 -2.82 28.67
C ALA A 15 3.94 -3.18 28.43
N LEU A 16 3.55 -4.44 28.65
CA LEU A 16 2.22 -4.96 28.29
C LEU A 16 1.15 -4.81 29.38
N PRO A 17 -0.14 -4.67 28.99
CA PRO A 17 -1.26 -4.87 29.90
C PRO A 17 -1.29 -6.30 30.46
N LEU A 18 -1.82 -6.45 31.69
CA LEU A 18 -1.88 -7.73 32.39
C LEU A 18 -2.54 -8.84 31.57
N GLN A 19 -3.65 -8.54 30.89
CA GLN A 19 -4.39 -9.56 30.13
C GLN A 19 -3.60 -10.05 28.93
N LYS A 20 -2.92 -9.16 28.18
CA LYS A 20 -2.08 -9.57 27.05
C LYS A 20 -0.94 -10.48 27.49
N ALA A 21 -0.28 -10.15 28.61
CA ALA A 21 0.78 -11.00 29.17
C ALA A 21 0.27 -12.38 29.60
N LYS A 22 -0.95 -12.49 30.15
CA LYS A 22 -1.57 -13.77 30.50
C LYS A 22 -1.84 -14.62 29.26
N THR A 23 -2.51 -14.05 28.25
CA THR A 23 -2.85 -14.76 27.01
C THR A 23 -1.60 -15.32 26.32
N LEU A 24 -0.53 -14.52 26.21
CA LEU A 24 0.73 -14.98 25.61
C LEU A 24 1.31 -16.18 26.37
N LEU A 25 1.35 -16.12 27.72
CA LEU A 25 1.89 -17.22 28.53
C LEU A 25 1.02 -18.48 28.50
N GLU A 26 -0.30 -18.33 28.39
CA GLU A 26 -1.21 -19.47 28.22
C GLU A 26 -0.97 -20.17 26.87
N GLN A 27 -0.75 -19.40 25.80
CA GLN A 27 -0.47 -19.93 24.46
C GLN A 27 0.91 -20.59 24.36
N THR A 28 1.87 -20.18 25.19
CA THR A 28 3.25 -20.71 25.16
C THR A 28 3.59 -21.59 26.36
N ALA A 29 2.59 -22.09 27.08
CA ALA A 29 2.77 -22.95 28.26
C ALA A 29 3.72 -22.37 29.33
N GLY A 30 3.77 -21.05 29.45
CA GLY A 30 4.61 -20.31 30.40
C GLY A 30 6.06 -20.08 29.95
N ASP A 31 6.42 -20.47 28.73
CA ASP A 31 7.73 -20.20 28.14
C ASP A 31 7.84 -18.71 27.77
N ILE A 32 8.77 -18.00 28.44
CA ILE A 32 8.99 -16.56 28.26
C ILE A 32 9.59 -16.25 26.88
N PRO A 33 10.72 -16.85 26.44
CA PRO A 33 11.22 -16.68 25.08
C PRO A 33 10.17 -16.90 24.00
N ALA A 34 9.37 -17.97 24.10
CA ALA A 34 8.32 -18.25 23.14
C ALA A 34 7.20 -17.18 23.18
N ALA A 35 6.82 -16.68 24.36
CA ALA A 35 5.83 -15.62 24.50
C ALA A 35 6.29 -14.29 23.87
N ILE A 36 7.59 -13.97 24.00
CA ILE A 36 8.18 -12.77 23.37
C ILE A 36 8.19 -12.92 21.85
N ALA A 37 8.62 -14.08 21.33
CA ALA A 37 8.60 -14.33 19.90
C ALA A 37 7.18 -14.24 19.32
N LEU A 38 6.20 -14.83 19.99
CA LEU A 38 4.79 -14.76 19.59
C LEU A 38 4.28 -13.32 19.59
N TYR A 39 4.62 -12.51 20.60
CA TYR A 39 4.25 -11.10 20.65
C TYR A 39 4.77 -10.31 19.44
N HIS A 40 6.04 -10.49 19.07
CA HIS A 40 6.59 -9.81 17.89
C HIS A 40 5.98 -10.32 16.59
N GLN A 41 5.71 -11.63 16.48
CA GLN A 41 5.04 -12.22 15.33
C GLN A 41 3.62 -11.66 15.13
N GLU A 42 2.84 -11.52 16.21
CA GLU A 42 1.51 -10.90 16.16
C GLU A 42 1.57 -9.43 15.72
N ASN A 43 2.58 -8.69 16.17
CA ASN A 43 2.78 -7.29 15.76
C ASN A 43 3.17 -7.18 14.28
N ILE A 44 4.04 -8.05 13.77
CA ILE A 44 4.38 -8.11 12.34
C ILE A 44 3.13 -8.47 11.53
N ALA A 45 2.34 -9.45 11.97
CA ALA A 45 1.09 -9.81 11.31
C ALA A 45 0.07 -8.66 11.32
N THR A 46 0.02 -7.85 12.38
CA THR A 46 -0.81 -6.64 12.45
C THR A 46 -0.38 -5.61 11.41
N ILE A 47 0.94 -5.35 11.30
CA ILE A 47 1.49 -4.44 10.29
C ILE A 47 1.15 -4.93 8.88
N MET A 48 1.34 -6.22 8.59
CA MET A 48 1.00 -6.81 7.29
C MET A 48 -0.50 -6.69 6.98
N ALA A 49 -1.37 -6.97 7.96
CA ALA A 49 -2.81 -6.89 7.76
C ALA A 49 -3.29 -5.46 7.53
N GLU A 50 -2.71 -4.47 8.21
CA GLU A 50 -3.08 -3.06 8.04
C GLU A 50 -2.53 -2.46 6.74
N THR A 51 -1.31 -2.85 6.34
CA THR A 51 -0.60 -2.19 5.23
C THR A 51 -0.56 -2.99 3.94
N GLU A 52 -0.97 -4.26 4.00
CA GLU A 52 -0.92 -5.24 2.90
C GLU A 52 0.50 -5.45 2.33
N CYS A 53 1.54 -5.13 3.10
CA CYS A 53 2.93 -5.34 2.71
C CYS A 53 3.39 -6.80 2.89
N GLU A 54 4.50 -7.14 2.23
CA GLU A 54 5.12 -8.45 2.38
C GLU A 54 5.78 -8.59 3.76
N HIS A 55 5.89 -9.83 4.25
CA HIS A 55 6.42 -10.11 5.59
C HIS A 55 7.80 -9.51 5.84
N TRP A 56 8.72 -9.65 4.88
CA TRP A 56 10.09 -9.12 5.01
C TRP A 56 10.10 -7.60 5.16
N GLU A 57 9.15 -6.90 4.52
CA GLU A 57 9.04 -5.44 4.62
C GLU A 57 8.48 -5.05 5.98
N ALA A 58 7.42 -5.72 6.43
CA ALA A 58 6.84 -5.52 7.76
C ALA A 58 7.89 -5.72 8.86
N GLU A 59 8.65 -6.81 8.80
CA GLU A 59 9.72 -7.14 9.75
C GLU A 59 10.83 -6.08 9.75
N ASN A 60 11.37 -5.75 8.57
CA ASN A 60 12.45 -4.75 8.44
C ASN A 60 12.04 -3.37 8.95
N VAL A 61 10.82 -2.92 8.63
CA VAL A 61 10.31 -1.62 9.11
C VAL A 61 10.01 -1.67 10.62
N TYR A 62 9.42 -2.75 11.11
CA TYR A 62 9.13 -2.93 12.53
C TYR A 62 10.40 -2.86 13.38
N GLU A 63 11.47 -3.53 12.96
CA GLU A 63 12.78 -3.47 13.61
C GLU A 63 13.37 -2.04 13.55
N ARG A 64 13.33 -1.41 12.37
CA ARG A 64 13.83 -0.04 12.16
C ARG A 64 13.17 0.98 13.10
N PHE A 65 11.88 0.81 13.41
CA PHE A 65 11.14 1.69 14.31
C PHE A 65 11.09 1.20 15.76
N SER A 66 12.10 0.41 16.18
CA SER A 66 12.24 -0.07 17.55
C SER A 66 10.99 -0.82 18.03
N GLN A 67 10.47 -1.69 17.16
CA GLN A 67 9.30 -2.54 17.43
C GLN A 67 8.02 -1.75 17.74
N ASN A 68 7.88 -0.56 17.15
CA ASN A 68 6.68 0.27 17.26
C ASN A 68 5.76 0.08 16.05
N VAL A 69 4.61 -0.58 16.27
CA VAL A 69 3.62 -0.90 15.22
C VAL A 69 3.10 0.38 14.54
N GLU A 70 2.66 1.38 15.31
CA GLU A 70 2.07 2.61 14.77
C GLU A 70 3.05 3.36 13.84
N LYS A 71 4.31 3.51 14.28
CA LYS A 71 5.36 4.14 13.47
C LYS A 71 5.69 3.32 12.23
N ALA A 72 5.70 1.99 12.34
CA ALA A 72 5.94 1.12 11.20
C ALA A 72 4.84 1.23 10.15
N VAL A 73 3.57 1.14 10.56
CA VAL A 73 2.40 1.33 9.69
C VAL A 73 2.43 2.70 9.01
N LYS A 74 2.63 3.77 9.81
CA LYS A 74 2.73 5.14 9.29
C LYS A 74 3.85 5.29 8.28
N HIS A 75 5.00 4.64 8.51
CA HIS A 75 6.11 4.68 7.57
C HIS A 75 5.75 3.99 6.25
N ILE A 76 5.20 2.78 6.30
CA ILE A 76 4.82 2.03 5.10
C ILE A 76 3.79 2.81 4.26
N PHE A 77 2.79 3.43 4.88
CA PHE A 77 1.84 4.27 4.14
C PHE A 77 2.44 5.56 3.59
N SER A 78 3.55 6.04 4.14
CA SER A 78 4.28 7.20 3.60
C SER A 78 5.20 6.85 2.42
N THR A 79 5.46 5.57 2.18
CA THR A 79 6.22 5.12 1.01
C THR A 79 5.27 4.81 -0.15
N SER A 80 5.85 4.57 -1.32
CA SER A 80 5.13 4.01 -2.47
C SER A 80 5.64 2.61 -2.73
N LEU A 81 4.77 1.72 -3.20
CA LEU A 81 5.17 0.43 -3.75
C LEU A 81 5.46 0.58 -5.25
N THR A 82 6.65 0.23 -5.72
CA THR A 82 6.93 0.21 -7.15
C THR A 82 6.28 -1.00 -7.82
N ILE A 83 5.45 -0.75 -8.82
CA ILE A 83 4.91 -1.78 -9.71
C ILE A 83 5.54 -1.56 -11.09
N SER A 84 6.28 -2.56 -11.58
CA SER A 84 7.01 -2.51 -12.85
C SER A 84 6.97 -3.86 -13.56
N VAL A 85 7.25 -3.90 -14.86
CA VAL A 85 7.30 -5.16 -15.63
C VAL A 85 8.50 -6.01 -15.26
N GLU A 86 9.65 -5.39 -14.95
CA GLU A 86 10.91 -6.09 -14.68
C GLU A 86 11.13 -6.43 -13.20
N ASP A 87 10.09 -6.45 -12.35
CA ASP A 87 10.16 -6.68 -10.89
C ASP A 87 11.37 -5.95 -10.26
N LYS A 88 11.57 -4.68 -10.66
CA LYS A 88 12.60 -3.84 -10.07
C LYS A 88 12.23 -3.60 -8.61
N ARG A 89 13.13 -3.95 -7.68
CA ARG A 89 12.99 -3.62 -6.25
C ARG A 89 12.92 -2.11 -6.08
N ASP A 90 12.20 -1.65 -5.05
CA ASP A 90 12.16 -0.25 -4.65
C ASP A 90 13.59 0.29 -4.44
N THR A 91 14.05 1.15 -5.34
CA THR A 91 15.32 1.89 -5.19
C THR A 91 15.08 3.20 -4.46
N THR A 92 16.07 3.68 -3.72
CA THR A 92 15.97 4.93 -2.93
C THR A 92 15.81 6.18 -3.79
N GLU A 93 16.18 6.12 -5.07
CA GLU A 93 15.97 7.19 -6.05
C GLU A 93 14.72 6.87 -6.88
N ARG A 94 13.68 7.70 -6.76
CA ARG A 94 12.52 7.64 -7.65
C ARG A 94 12.91 8.29 -8.98
N GLY A 95 12.91 7.50 -10.05
CA GLY A 95 13.05 8.01 -11.41
C GLY A 95 11.79 8.74 -11.90
N MET A 96 11.78 9.10 -13.18
CA MET A 96 10.57 9.63 -13.84
C MET A 96 9.47 8.57 -13.89
N GLY A 97 8.23 8.97 -13.64
CA GLY A 97 7.10 8.06 -13.64
C GLY A 97 5.85 8.67 -13.02
N TYR A 98 4.94 7.81 -12.58
CA TYR A 98 3.63 8.21 -12.10
C TYR A 98 3.36 7.65 -10.71
N LEU A 99 2.92 8.52 -9.81
CA LEU A 99 2.41 8.15 -8.50
C LEU A 99 0.89 8.01 -8.57
N ILE A 100 0.37 6.89 -8.08
CA ILE A 100 -1.07 6.63 -8.02
C ILE A 100 -1.50 6.55 -6.55
N SER A 101 -2.38 7.47 -6.16
CA SER A 101 -2.84 7.68 -4.79
C SER A 101 -4.36 7.63 -4.69
N ALA A 102 -4.86 7.32 -3.50
CA ALA A 102 -6.29 7.32 -3.19
C ALA A 102 -6.67 8.60 -2.46
N LEU A 103 -7.68 9.31 -2.94
CA LEU A 103 -8.15 10.57 -2.36
C LEU A 103 -9.57 10.45 -1.77
N ASP A 104 -9.82 11.21 -0.70
CA ASP A 104 -11.16 11.44 -0.17
C ASP A 104 -11.96 12.46 -1.02
N ALA A 105 -13.21 12.73 -0.63
CA ALA A 105 -14.08 13.66 -1.35
C ALA A 105 -13.59 15.12 -1.33
N ASN A 106 -12.70 15.46 -0.39
CA ASN A 106 -12.07 16.77 -0.24
C ASN A 106 -10.68 16.83 -0.90
N LEU A 107 -10.31 15.79 -1.67
CA LEU A 107 -9.02 15.64 -2.35
C LEU A 107 -7.81 15.47 -1.40
N ASN A 108 -8.04 15.04 -0.15
CA ASN A 108 -6.95 14.66 0.76
C ASN A 108 -6.51 13.22 0.50
N ASN A 109 -5.23 12.94 0.66
CA ASN A 109 -4.70 11.58 0.61
C ASN A 109 -5.28 10.72 1.74
N LEU A 110 -5.83 9.56 1.37
CA LEU A 110 -6.18 8.52 2.33
C LEU A 110 -4.91 7.85 2.87
N SER A 111 -4.98 7.30 4.07
CA SER A 111 -3.93 6.46 4.65
C SER A 111 -3.90 5.07 3.98
N LYS A 112 -3.66 5.06 2.67
CA LYS A 112 -3.40 3.88 1.85
C LYS A 112 -2.09 4.09 1.11
N ARG A 113 -1.30 3.03 0.97
CA ARG A 113 -0.02 3.10 0.28
C ARG A 113 -0.23 3.46 -1.19
N SER A 114 0.45 4.49 -1.65
CA SER A 114 0.49 4.84 -3.07
C SER A 114 1.32 3.81 -3.84
N ILE A 115 1.11 3.71 -5.15
CA ILE A 115 1.99 2.95 -6.03
C ILE A 115 2.77 3.90 -6.93
N PHE A 116 4.00 3.52 -7.26
CA PHE A 116 4.82 4.19 -8.25
C PHE A 116 4.97 3.29 -9.47
N ILE A 117 4.77 3.84 -10.66
CA ILE A 117 4.97 3.12 -11.92
C ILE A 117 6.01 3.90 -12.74
N PRO A 118 7.14 3.28 -13.12
CA PRO A 118 8.14 3.91 -13.98
C PRO A 118 7.54 4.39 -15.31
N ILE A 119 8.07 5.49 -15.84
CA ILE A 119 7.57 6.08 -17.10
C ILE A 119 7.56 5.07 -18.25
N GLU A 120 8.59 4.22 -18.35
CA GLU A 120 8.72 3.23 -19.42
C GLU A 120 7.58 2.20 -19.43
N ASP A 121 7.05 1.88 -18.26
CA ASP A 121 5.96 0.91 -18.10
C ASP A 121 4.60 1.59 -18.20
N PHE A 122 4.42 2.76 -17.56
CA PHE A 122 3.16 3.48 -17.61
C PHE A 122 2.83 3.95 -19.03
N ASP A 123 3.79 4.61 -19.70
CA ASP A 123 3.58 5.17 -21.04
C ASP A 123 3.28 4.08 -22.07
N LYS A 124 3.96 2.93 -21.93
CA LYS A 124 3.82 1.82 -22.87
C LYS A 124 2.52 1.04 -22.67
N TYR A 125 2.12 0.78 -21.43
CA TYR A 125 1.05 -0.19 -21.15
C TYR A 125 -0.23 0.41 -20.56
N LEU A 126 -0.20 1.63 -20.02
CA LEU A 126 -1.35 2.22 -19.29
C LEU A 126 -1.83 3.54 -19.90
N LEU A 127 -0.91 4.39 -20.39
CA LEU A 127 -1.19 5.77 -20.78
C LEU A 127 -2.32 5.91 -21.80
N LYS A 128 -2.43 4.96 -22.75
CA LYS A 128 -3.50 4.97 -23.76
C LYS A 128 -4.89 4.88 -23.11
N ASN A 129 -5.06 4.01 -22.11
CA ASN A 129 -6.32 3.82 -21.40
C ASN A 129 -6.68 5.07 -20.59
N PHE A 130 -5.71 5.64 -19.87
CA PHE A 130 -5.89 6.87 -19.11
C PHE A 130 -6.19 8.10 -19.99
N LYS A 131 -5.58 8.21 -21.18
CA LYS A 131 -5.91 9.27 -22.14
C LYS A 131 -7.31 9.13 -22.74
N SER A 132 -7.82 7.90 -22.89
CA SER A 132 -9.07 7.63 -23.60
C SER A 132 -10.33 8.15 -22.90
N VAL A 133 -10.24 8.48 -21.62
CA VAL A 133 -11.39 8.97 -20.83
C VAL A 133 -11.53 10.49 -20.83
N PHE A 134 -10.60 11.20 -21.46
CA PHE A 134 -10.69 12.65 -21.65
C PHE A 134 -11.61 12.97 -22.84
N PRO A 135 -12.34 14.10 -22.80
CA PRO A 135 -12.27 15.17 -21.81
C PRO A 135 -12.91 14.80 -20.45
N LEU A 136 -12.36 15.32 -19.36
CA LEU A 136 -12.76 14.98 -17.99
C LEU A 136 -12.81 16.22 -17.10
N TYR A 137 -13.85 16.33 -16.27
CA TYR A 137 -13.92 17.37 -15.23
C TYR A 137 -12.89 17.07 -14.12
N GLN A 138 -12.07 18.07 -13.80
CA GLN A 138 -11.02 18.01 -12.79
C GLN A 138 -11.44 18.84 -11.55
N PRO A 139 -11.80 18.18 -10.42
CA PRO A 139 -12.32 18.87 -9.23
C PRO A 139 -11.30 19.84 -8.60
N GLN A 140 -10.01 19.58 -8.74
CA GLN A 140 -8.93 20.41 -8.19
C GLN A 140 -8.82 21.80 -8.83
N CYS A 141 -9.24 21.96 -10.09
CA CYS A 141 -9.20 23.24 -10.80
C CYS A 141 -10.58 23.72 -11.26
N ASN A 142 -11.65 22.97 -10.97
CA ASN A 142 -13.04 23.24 -11.35
C ASN A 142 -13.20 23.51 -12.86
N LYS A 143 -12.56 22.68 -13.70
CA LYS A 143 -12.57 22.81 -15.17
C LYS A 143 -12.63 21.44 -15.84
N VAL A 144 -13.11 21.43 -17.08
CA VAL A 144 -12.97 20.27 -17.96
C VAL A 144 -11.61 20.35 -18.65
N GLU A 145 -10.76 19.37 -18.39
CA GLU A 145 -9.49 19.21 -19.10
C GLU A 145 -9.69 18.28 -20.30
N ASN A 146 -9.01 18.59 -21.40
CA ASN A 146 -9.16 17.85 -22.66
C ASN A 146 -8.08 16.78 -22.87
N TYR A 147 -7.08 16.73 -21.99
CA TYR A 147 -5.94 15.82 -22.13
C TYR A 147 -5.39 15.41 -20.76
N PHE A 148 -4.78 14.23 -20.73
CA PHE A 148 -4.01 13.74 -19.59
C PHE A 148 -2.71 14.55 -19.45
N ASN A 149 -2.45 15.09 -18.27
CA ASN A 149 -1.27 15.89 -17.98
C ASN A 149 -0.17 15.05 -17.32
N CYS A 150 0.97 14.89 -17.99
CA CYS A 150 2.06 14.05 -17.52
C CYS A 150 3.00 14.71 -16.48
N THR A 151 2.78 15.97 -16.10
CA THR A 151 3.63 16.71 -15.15
C THR A 151 2.87 17.19 -13.91
N THR A 152 1.62 16.76 -13.74
CA THR A 152 0.79 17.14 -12.59
C THR A 152 -0.29 16.09 -12.29
N SER A 153 -1.17 16.41 -11.33
CA SER A 153 -2.29 15.56 -10.91
C SER A 153 -3.37 15.44 -11.97
N ASN A 154 -3.79 14.19 -12.22
CA ASN A 154 -4.99 13.84 -12.95
C ASN A 154 -5.91 13.08 -11.99
N VAL A 155 -7.13 13.55 -11.80
CA VAL A 155 -8.08 12.98 -10.84
C VAL A 155 -9.18 12.23 -11.58
N PHE A 156 -9.43 11.00 -11.15
CA PHE A 156 -10.41 10.08 -11.75
C PHE A 156 -11.40 9.63 -10.70
N ASP A 157 -12.70 9.80 -10.96
CA ASP A 157 -13.75 9.28 -10.10
C ASP A 157 -13.92 7.77 -10.24
N SER A 158 -14.68 7.17 -9.31
CA SER A 158 -14.90 5.71 -9.28
C SER A 158 -15.46 5.17 -10.60
N THR A 159 -16.34 5.92 -11.27
CA THR A 159 -16.94 5.53 -12.55
C THR A 159 -15.88 5.49 -13.66
N THR A 160 -15.02 6.49 -13.72
CA THR A 160 -13.96 6.63 -14.72
C THR A 160 -12.87 5.57 -14.51
N CYS A 161 -12.47 5.30 -13.27
CA CYS A 161 -11.53 4.22 -12.96
C CYS A 161 -12.08 2.85 -13.40
N ARG A 162 -13.36 2.56 -13.15
CA ARG A 162 -13.98 1.30 -13.60
C ARG A 162 -13.95 1.16 -15.13
N LYS A 163 -14.15 2.25 -15.87
CA LYS A 163 -13.99 2.25 -17.34
C LYS A 163 -12.56 1.92 -17.75
N ILE A 164 -11.56 2.55 -17.13
CA ILE A 164 -10.13 2.28 -17.40
C ILE A 164 -9.80 0.81 -17.11
N ILE A 165 -10.22 0.28 -15.96
CA ILE A 165 -10.01 -1.13 -15.58
C ILE A 165 -10.65 -2.08 -16.59
N ALA A 166 -11.90 -1.80 -17.01
CA ALA A 166 -12.59 -2.61 -18.02
C ALA A 166 -11.83 -2.62 -19.35
N GLN A 167 -11.30 -1.48 -19.80
CA GLN A 167 -10.49 -1.41 -21.00
C GLN A 167 -9.17 -2.18 -20.84
N LEU A 168 -8.48 -2.06 -19.69
CA LEU A 168 -7.23 -2.80 -19.44
C LEU A 168 -7.45 -4.31 -19.50
N ARG A 169 -8.58 -4.81 -18.96
CA ARG A 169 -8.97 -6.23 -19.03
C ARG A 169 -9.25 -6.74 -20.44
N GLN A 170 -9.62 -5.86 -21.37
CA GLN A 170 -9.88 -6.23 -22.77
C GLN A 170 -8.59 -6.36 -23.60
N HIS A 171 -7.46 -5.82 -23.13
CA HIS A 171 -6.20 -5.92 -23.84
C HIS A 171 -5.63 -7.32 -23.71
N THR A 172 -5.21 -7.90 -24.83
CA THR A 172 -4.47 -9.17 -24.85
C THR A 172 -2.98 -8.87 -24.83
N PHE A 173 -2.30 -9.28 -23.77
CA PHE A 173 -0.84 -9.23 -23.67
C PHE A 173 -0.29 -10.62 -23.92
N THR A 174 0.78 -10.75 -24.70
CA THR A 174 1.43 -12.05 -24.96
C THR A 174 2.47 -12.39 -23.90
N ASP A 175 3.19 -11.38 -23.44
CA ASP A 175 4.23 -11.49 -22.41
C ASP A 175 3.62 -11.68 -21.00
N ASP A 176 4.04 -12.73 -20.30
CA ASP A 176 3.54 -13.06 -18.97
C ASP A 176 3.95 -12.04 -17.89
N LYS A 177 5.13 -11.44 -17.99
CA LYS A 177 5.54 -10.36 -17.07
C LYS A 177 4.61 -9.16 -17.20
N VAL A 178 4.24 -8.80 -18.44
CA VAL A 178 3.31 -7.71 -18.71
C VAL A 178 1.91 -8.03 -18.17
N LYS A 179 1.43 -9.28 -18.33
CA LYS A 179 0.14 -9.70 -17.73
C LYS A 179 0.15 -9.53 -16.22
N ILE A 180 1.21 -9.99 -15.55
CA ILE A 180 1.37 -9.88 -14.10
C ILE A 180 1.39 -8.41 -13.67
N PHE A 181 2.16 -7.57 -14.37
CA PHE A 181 2.19 -6.13 -14.14
C PHE A 181 0.79 -5.50 -14.21
N ILE A 182 0.05 -5.76 -15.30
CA ILE A 182 -1.32 -5.23 -15.48
C ILE A 182 -2.26 -5.74 -14.38
N GLN A 183 -2.16 -7.01 -13.98
CA GLN A 183 -2.95 -7.56 -12.89
C GLN A 183 -2.64 -6.88 -11.55
N LYS A 184 -1.37 -6.64 -11.23
CA LYS A 184 -0.94 -5.90 -10.03
C LYS A 184 -1.53 -4.48 -10.02
N VAL A 185 -1.49 -3.78 -11.15
CA VAL A 185 -2.06 -2.42 -11.28
C VAL A 185 -3.59 -2.46 -11.11
N ILE A 186 -4.30 -3.37 -11.78
CA ILE A 186 -5.75 -3.50 -11.66
C ILE A 186 -6.16 -3.81 -10.22
N ALA A 187 -5.52 -4.80 -9.59
CA ALA A 187 -5.83 -5.18 -8.21
C ALA A 187 -5.66 -3.99 -7.26
N ASN A 188 -4.58 -3.22 -7.41
CA ASN A 188 -4.32 -2.05 -6.60
C ASN A 188 -5.36 -0.92 -6.81
N LEU A 189 -5.80 -0.71 -8.06
CA LEU A 189 -6.89 0.24 -8.34
C LEU A 189 -8.21 -0.23 -7.73
N GLU A 190 -8.58 -1.50 -7.89
CA GLU A 190 -9.82 -2.06 -7.34
C GLU A 190 -9.88 -1.98 -5.82
N GLU A 191 -8.77 -2.28 -5.15
CA GLU A 191 -8.63 -2.22 -3.69
C GLU A 191 -8.73 -0.78 -3.15
N LYS A 192 -8.19 0.21 -3.87
CA LYS A 192 -8.38 1.64 -3.53
C LYS A 192 -9.81 2.11 -3.74
N LEU A 193 -10.47 1.66 -4.81
CA LEU A 193 -11.84 2.04 -5.16
C LEU A 193 -12.91 1.59 -4.15
N LEU A 194 -12.59 0.69 -3.23
CA LEU A 194 -13.48 0.30 -2.14
C LEU A 194 -13.72 1.43 -1.13
N THR A 195 -12.77 2.36 -1.00
CA THR A 195 -12.77 3.36 0.07
C THR A 195 -12.56 4.80 -0.42
N CYS A 196 -11.99 5.00 -1.61
CA CYS A 196 -11.68 6.35 -2.11
C CYS A 196 -12.85 7.01 -2.86
N ALA A 197 -12.89 8.34 -2.84
CA ALA A 197 -13.76 9.11 -3.74
C ALA A 197 -13.12 9.24 -5.12
N TYR A 198 -11.79 9.44 -5.15
CA TYR A 198 -11.02 9.59 -6.38
C TYR A 198 -9.71 8.82 -6.33
N ILE A 199 -9.22 8.46 -7.52
CA ILE A 199 -7.84 8.07 -7.75
C ILE A 199 -7.11 9.24 -8.37
N GLU A 200 -5.97 9.60 -7.81
CA GLU A 200 -5.03 10.55 -8.40
C GLU A 200 -3.94 9.80 -9.15
N VAL A 201 -3.61 10.25 -10.35
CA VAL A 201 -2.39 9.90 -11.08
C VAL A 201 -1.56 11.17 -11.25
N TYR A 202 -0.51 11.29 -10.45
CA TYR A 202 0.43 12.41 -10.48
C TYR A 202 1.66 12.03 -11.32
N GLY A 203 1.88 12.77 -12.41
CA GLY A 203 3.08 12.61 -13.23
C GLY A 203 4.27 13.41 -12.68
N ASN A 204 5.40 12.73 -12.49
CA ASN A 204 6.68 13.32 -12.08
C ASN A 204 7.71 13.14 -13.21
N ILE A 205 7.49 13.84 -14.32
CA ILE A 205 8.27 13.76 -15.56
C ILE A 205 8.98 15.09 -15.82
#